data_AF-A0A4Q6AFL1-F1
#
_entry.id   AF-A0A4Q6AFL1-F1
#
_cell.length_a   1.000
_cell.length_b   1.000
_cell.length_c   1.000
_cell.angle_alpha   90.00
_cell.angle_beta   90.00
_cell.angle_gamma   90.00
#
_symmetry.space_group_name_H-M   'P 1'
#
loop_
_entity.id
_entity.type
_entity.pdbx_description
1 polymer ?
#
loop_
_entity_poly.entity_id
_entity_poly.type
_entity_poly.pdbx_seq_one_letter_code
_entity_poly.pdbx_strand_id
1 'polypeptide(L)' 'MHQIAESELIINSRGAIYHLDVRPEELAPTVLTVGDP' A
#
# COMPACT_ATOMS: atom_id res chain seq x y z
N MET A 1 -1.74 22.90 -3.41
CA MET A 1 -1.59 21.44 -3.29
C MET A 1 -2.80 20.84 -3.98
N HIS A 2 -2.60 20.08 -5.06
CA HIS A 2 -3.71 19.41 -5.76
C HIS A 2 -4.23 18.28 -4.87
N GLN A 3 -5.54 18.28 -4.59
CA GLN A 3 -6.21 17.16 -3.94
C GLN A 3 -6.07 15.92 -4.82
N ILE A 4 -5.68 14.80 -4.22
CA ILE A 4 -5.78 13.48 -4.85
C ILE A 4 -7.28 13.18 -4.97
N ALA A 5 -7.75 12.84 -6.19
CA ALA A 5 -9.13 12.45 -6.43
C ALA A 5 -9.49 11.20 -5.59
N GLU A 6 -10.77 11.03 -5.24
CA GLU A 6 -11.19 9.91 -4.40
C GLU A 6 -10.80 8.54 -5.00
N SER A 7 -10.00 7.81 -4.24
CA SER A 7 -9.97 6.34 -4.15
C SER A 7 -9.53 5.53 -5.38
N GLU A 8 -8.61 6.03 -6.20
CA GLU A 8 -7.82 5.12 -7.06
C GLU A 8 -6.77 4.39 -6.22
N LEU A 9 -6.56 3.09 -6.52
CA LEU A 9 -5.45 2.33 -5.94
C LEU A 9 -4.15 2.85 -6.54
N ILE A 10 -3.44 3.70 -5.80
CA ILE A 10 -2.17 4.28 -6.24
C ILE A 10 -1.08 3.22 -6.17
N ILE A 11 -0.53 2.89 -7.35
CA ILE A 11 0.55 1.93 -7.53
C ILE A 11 1.82 2.66 -7.96
N ASN A 12 2.95 2.34 -7.32
CA ASN A 12 4.24 2.91 -7.69
C ASN A 12 4.83 2.22 -8.95
N SER A 13 5.98 2.69 -9.43
CA SER A 13 6.66 2.13 -10.62
C SER A 13 7.05 0.65 -10.48
N ARG A 14 7.06 0.13 -9.25
CA ARG A 14 7.35 -1.27 -8.92
C ARG A 14 6.11 -2.16 -8.92
N GLY A 15 4.92 -1.60 -9.07
CA GLY A 15 3.68 -2.36 -8.92
C GLY A 15 3.21 -2.49 -7.46
N ALA A 16 3.81 -1.76 -6.51
CA ALA A 16 3.46 -1.85 -5.09
C ALA A 16 2.51 -0.72 -4.65
N ILE A 17 1.74 -0.98 -3.59
CA ILE A 17 0.83 0.02 -2.99
C ILE A 17 1.65 1.19 -2.44
N TYR A 18 1.34 2.42 -2.84
CA TYR A 18 2.13 3.62 -2.53
C TYR A 18 2.49 3.79 -1.04
N HIS A 19 1.54 3.55 -0.12
CA HIS A 19 1.75 3.78 1.31
C HIS A 19 2.54 2.69 2.02
N LEU A 20 2.38 1.45 1.60
CA LEU A 20 2.94 0.29 2.30
C LEU A 20 4.18 -0.28 1.60
N ASP A 21 4.36 0.06 0.33
CA ASP A 21 5.40 -0.49 -0.56
C ASP A 21 5.40 -2.03 -0.66
N VAL A 22 4.20 -2.62 -0.56
CA VAL A 22 3.94 -4.06 -0.64
C VAL A 22 3.25 -4.41 -1.96
N ARG A 23 3.71 -5.48 -2.62
CA ARG A 23 3.07 -6.13 -3.78
C ARG A 23 2.17 -7.31 -3.35
N PRO A 24 1.20 -7.74 -4.18
CA PRO A 24 0.32 -8.86 -3.85
C PRO A 24 1.07 -10.14 -3.45
N GLU A 25 2.17 -10.46 -4.13
CA GLU A 25 3.02 -11.63 -3.87
C GLU A 25 3.85 -11.54 -2.57
N GLU A 26 3.93 -10.35 -1.96
CA GLU A 26 4.66 -10.11 -0.72
C GLU A 26 3.74 -10.14 0.51
N LEU A 27 2.41 -10.21 0.31
CA LEU A 27 1.42 -10.16 1.38
C LEU A 27 0.90 -11.56 1.74
N ALA A 28 1.11 -11.96 2.99
CA ALA A 28 0.52 -13.18 3.52
C ALA A 28 -1.00 -13.01 3.76
N PRO A 29 -1.81 -14.09 3.68
CA PRO A 29 -3.25 -14.02 3.94
C PRO A 29 -3.64 -13.59 5.36
N THR A 30 -2.74 -13.77 6.32
CA THR A 30 -2.95 -13.40 7.73
C THR A 30 -1.96 -12.29 8.09
N VAL A 31 -2.49 -11.14 8.50
CA VAL A 31 -1.72 -9.96 8.88
C VAL A 31 -1.91 -9.70 10.37
N LEU A 32 -0.81 -9.55 11.10
CA LEU A 32 -0.80 -9.11 12.50
C LEU A 32 -0.37 -7.64 12.53
N THR A 33 -1.30 -6.74 12.85
CA THR A 33 -0.97 -5.32 13.01
C THR A 33 -0.38 -5.08 14.40
N VAL A 34 0.83 -4.52 14.44
CA VAL A 34 1.48 -4.06 15.68
C VAL A 34 1.72 -2.55 15.58
N GLY A 35 1.71 -1.86 16.72
CA GLY A 35 1.75 -0.39 16.75
C GLY A 35 3.17 0.19 16.70
N ASP A 36 4.04 -0.31 17.58
CA ASP A 36 5.41 0.21 17.70
C ASP A 36 6.36 -0.55 16.76
N PRO A 37 7.16 0.14 15.92
CA PRO A 37 8.16 -0.48 15.04
C PRO A 37 9.41 -1.00 15.76
#